data_AF-A0A1W2TL73-F1
#
_entry.id   AF-A0A1W2TL73-F1
#
_cell.length_a   1.000
_cell.length_b   1.000
_cell.length_c   1.000
_cell.angle_alpha   90.00
_cell.angle_beta   90.00
_cell.angle_gamma   90.00
#
_symmetry.space_group_name_H-M   'P 1'
#
loop_
_entity.id
_entity.type
_entity.pdbx_description
1 polymer ?
#
loop_
_entity_poly.entity_id
_entity_poly.type
_entity_poly.pdbx_seq_one_letter_code
_entity_poly.pdbx_strand_id
1 'polypeptide(L)'
;MVESNSDEILRDAQSEDVAFLVVGDPFGATTHTDLVLRARELSIPIQAIPNASIMSAIGACGLQLYNFGQTVSMVFFLDNWRPASFYDRIKENRSIGLHTLVLLDIKVKEQSLENMARGRRIYEPPRYMTVGQCAQQMLEIEEEKKEGVYGPKSLAIGAARVGGRTEKFVAGTLQQLCDADGLLGPPLHSLVLLGSRAHELERDYARDFAMDKDVWDRAWSEQYGK
;
A
#
# COMPACT_ATOMS: atom_id res chain seq x y z
N MET A 1 -15.22 -3.20 13.38
CA MET A 1 -13.76 -3.21 13.09
C MET A 1 -13.13 -4.14 14.12
N VAL A 2 -11.97 -4.74 13.86
CA VAL A 2 -11.36 -5.73 14.78
C VAL A 2 -11.13 -5.09 16.15
N GLU A 3 -10.68 -3.84 16.17
CA GLU A 3 -10.36 -3.06 17.37
C GLU A 3 -11.60 -2.71 18.21
N SER A 4 -12.75 -2.52 17.57
CA SER A 4 -14.01 -2.18 18.24
C SER A 4 -14.78 -3.41 18.74
N ASN A 5 -14.43 -4.60 18.25
CA ASN A 5 -15.14 -5.85 18.53
C ASN A 5 -14.22 -6.91 19.19
N SER A 6 -13.11 -6.49 19.80
CA SER A 6 -12.15 -7.42 20.44
C SER A 6 -12.81 -8.33 21.46
N ASP A 7 -13.75 -7.80 22.24
CA ASP A 7 -14.41 -8.53 23.34
C ASP A 7 -15.30 -9.64 22.81
N GLU A 8 -15.84 -9.46 21.61
CA GLU A 8 -16.61 -10.49 20.92
C GLU A 8 -15.70 -11.54 20.29
N ILE A 9 -14.55 -11.13 19.72
CA ILE A 9 -13.57 -12.05 19.13
C ILE A 9 -12.91 -12.93 20.20
N LEU A 10 -12.62 -12.36 21.37
CA LEU A 10 -12.00 -13.06 22.50
C LEU A 10 -13.03 -13.75 23.41
N ARG A 11 -14.31 -13.72 23.05
CA ARG A 11 -15.36 -14.37 23.82
C ARG A 11 -15.09 -15.87 23.89
N ASP A 12 -15.22 -16.43 25.08
CA ASP A 12 -15.03 -17.86 25.37
C ASP A 12 -13.60 -18.41 25.10
N ALA A 13 -12.66 -17.59 24.61
CA ALA A 13 -11.29 -17.99 24.30
C ALA A 13 -10.43 -18.37 25.54
N GLN A 14 -10.95 -18.18 26.76
CA GLN A 14 -10.33 -18.73 27.98
C GLN A 14 -10.65 -20.22 28.19
N SER A 15 -11.72 -20.73 27.59
CA SER A 15 -12.22 -22.09 27.79
C SER A 15 -12.30 -22.91 26.51
N GLU A 16 -12.31 -22.26 25.35
CA GLU A 16 -12.49 -22.87 24.03
C GLU A 16 -11.39 -22.45 23.05
N ASP A 17 -11.11 -23.31 22.06
CA ASP A 17 -10.21 -23.00 20.96
C ASP A 17 -10.92 -22.10 19.93
N VAL A 18 -10.54 -20.81 19.90
CA VAL A 18 -11.10 -19.81 18.99
C VAL A 18 -10.11 -19.47 17.87
N ALA A 19 -10.56 -19.53 16.62
CA ALA A 19 -9.76 -19.16 15.45
C ALA A 19 -10.21 -17.82 14.85
N PHE A 20 -9.26 -16.88 14.71
CA PHE A 20 -9.46 -15.61 14.04
C PHE A 20 -8.76 -15.60 12.68
N LEU A 21 -9.54 -15.69 11.60
CA LEU A 21 -9.01 -15.75 10.23
C LEU A 21 -8.96 -14.35 9.60
N VAL A 22 -7.83 -14.02 9.02
CA VAL A 22 -7.57 -12.72 8.38
C VAL A 22 -7.00 -12.91 6.99
N VAL A 23 -7.14 -11.89 6.15
CA VAL A 23 -6.55 -11.90 4.81
C VAL A 23 -5.04 -11.65 4.93
N GLY A 24 -4.26 -12.50 4.27
CA GLY A 24 -2.80 -12.41 4.29
C GLY A 24 -2.20 -12.84 5.62
N ASP A 25 -1.17 -12.12 6.05
CA ASP A 25 -0.48 -12.40 7.31
C ASP A 25 -1.07 -11.59 8.47
N PRO A 26 -1.24 -12.19 9.68
CA PRO A 26 -1.79 -11.51 10.84
C PRO A 26 -1.08 -10.23 11.25
N PHE A 27 0.22 -10.07 10.94
CA PHE A 27 1.05 -8.93 11.35
C PHE A 27 1.67 -8.13 10.19
N GLY A 28 1.47 -8.55 8.95
CA GLY A 28 2.16 -7.98 7.79
C GLY A 28 1.88 -6.48 7.54
N ALA A 29 0.67 -6.00 7.83
CA ALA A 29 0.27 -4.60 7.66
C ALA A 29 -1.03 -4.29 8.41
N THR A 30 -1.13 -4.77 9.65
CA THR A 30 -2.37 -4.72 10.43
C THR A 30 -2.10 -4.15 11.83
N THR A 31 -3.17 -3.82 12.51
CA THR A 31 -3.18 -3.40 13.93
C THR A 31 -3.46 -4.58 14.87
N HIS A 32 -3.46 -5.84 14.38
CA HIS A 32 -3.86 -7.00 15.18
C HIS A 32 -2.95 -7.30 16.37
N THR A 33 -1.77 -6.69 16.44
CA THR A 33 -0.94 -6.69 17.65
C THR A 33 -1.72 -6.17 18.86
N ASP A 34 -2.63 -5.20 18.69
CA ASP A 34 -3.52 -4.73 19.76
C ASP A 34 -4.43 -5.86 20.30
N LEU A 35 -5.03 -6.65 19.42
CA LEU A 35 -5.83 -7.82 19.81
C LEU A 35 -5.01 -8.84 20.61
N VAL A 36 -3.76 -9.08 20.19
CA VAL A 36 -2.84 -9.97 20.91
C VAL A 36 -2.47 -9.41 22.29
N LEU A 37 -2.29 -8.09 22.42
CA LEU A 37 -2.03 -7.46 23.71
C LEU A 37 -3.23 -7.61 24.66
N ARG A 38 -4.44 -7.35 24.19
CA ARG A 38 -5.68 -7.54 24.99
C ARG A 38 -5.85 -9.00 25.43
N ALA A 39 -5.59 -9.96 24.54
CA ALA A 39 -5.64 -11.38 24.88
C ALA A 39 -4.63 -11.74 25.99
N ARG A 40 -3.40 -11.18 25.93
CA ARG A 40 -2.37 -11.38 26.95
C ARG A 40 -2.77 -10.77 28.30
N GLU A 41 -3.38 -9.60 28.32
CA GLU A 41 -3.90 -8.97 29.55
C GLU A 41 -4.95 -9.86 30.24
N LEU A 42 -5.75 -10.59 29.45
CA LEU A 42 -6.72 -11.57 29.92
C LEU A 42 -6.12 -12.97 30.17
N SER A 43 -4.80 -13.12 30.08
CA SER A 43 -4.08 -14.40 30.20
C SER A 43 -4.59 -15.50 29.25
N ILE A 44 -5.12 -15.11 28.08
CA ILE A 44 -5.54 -16.03 27.03
C ILE A 44 -4.31 -16.50 26.25
N PRO A 45 -4.05 -17.82 26.14
CA PRO A 45 -2.98 -18.35 25.29
C PRO A 45 -3.24 -18.02 23.81
N ILE A 46 -2.23 -17.51 23.11
CA ILE A 46 -2.33 -17.15 21.69
C ILE A 46 -1.27 -17.87 20.89
N GLN A 47 -1.68 -18.42 19.75
CA GLN A 47 -0.79 -18.91 18.70
C GLN A 47 -1.05 -18.11 17.42
N ALA A 48 -0.01 -17.49 16.87
CA ALA A 48 -0.06 -16.87 15.56
C ALA A 48 0.40 -17.86 14.48
N ILE A 49 -0.39 -17.99 13.42
CA ILE A 49 -0.06 -18.82 12.25
C ILE A 49 0.27 -17.87 11.09
N PRO A 50 1.54 -17.79 10.65
CA PRO A 50 1.94 -16.91 9.56
C PRO A 50 1.35 -17.35 8.22
N ASN A 51 1.24 -16.40 7.29
CA ASN A 51 0.82 -16.69 5.91
C ASN A 51 1.54 -15.75 4.92
N ALA A 52 1.24 -15.88 3.62
CA ALA A 52 1.71 -14.94 2.61
C ALA A 52 1.23 -13.51 2.91
N SER A 53 2.13 -12.54 2.81
CA SER A 53 1.85 -11.11 2.98
C SER A 53 2.17 -10.35 1.70
N ILE A 54 1.47 -9.23 1.45
CA ILE A 54 1.86 -8.28 0.41
C ILE A 54 3.30 -7.80 0.57
N MET A 55 3.78 -7.71 1.83
CA MET A 55 5.15 -7.29 2.16
C MET A 55 6.21 -8.20 1.53
N SER A 56 5.95 -9.51 1.47
CA SER A 56 6.84 -10.48 0.82
C SER A 56 6.48 -10.71 -0.65
N ALA A 57 5.18 -10.74 -0.96
CA ALA A 57 4.70 -11.08 -2.30
C ALA A 57 5.00 -9.98 -3.32
N ILE A 58 5.20 -8.73 -2.89
CA ILE A 58 5.50 -7.62 -3.80
C ILE A 58 6.80 -7.83 -4.59
N GLY A 59 7.73 -8.67 -4.12
CA GLY A 59 8.93 -9.04 -4.88
C GLY A 59 8.63 -9.65 -6.26
N ALA A 60 7.39 -10.13 -6.49
CA ALA A 60 6.92 -10.57 -7.81
C ALA A 60 6.97 -9.47 -8.89
N CYS A 61 7.04 -8.19 -8.51
CA CYS A 61 7.25 -7.09 -9.45
C CYS A 61 8.69 -6.98 -9.99
N GLY A 62 9.60 -7.86 -9.55
CA GLY A 62 10.99 -7.93 -10.01
C GLY A 62 11.99 -7.18 -9.17
N LEU A 63 11.52 -6.43 -8.17
CA LEU A 63 12.37 -5.69 -7.26
C LEU A 63 12.84 -6.56 -6.09
N GLN A 64 14.07 -6.35 -5.65
CA GLN A 64 14.71 -7.12 -4.60
C GLN A 64 14.18 -6.68 -3.24
N LEU A 65 13.55 -7.62 -2.52
CA LEU A 65 12.91 -7.32 -1.22
C LEU A 65 13.86 -6.69 -0.19
N TYR A 66 15.14 -7.04 -0.22
CA TYR A 66 16.14 -6.46 0.68
C TYR A 66 16.47 -4.99 0.39
N ASN A 67 16.06 -4.47 -0.77
CA ASN A 67 16.19 -3.07 -1.15
C ASN A 67 14.90 -2.26 -0.87
N PHE A 68 13.90 -2.82 -0.18
CA PHE A 68 12.74 -2.05 0.28
C PHE A 68 13.02 -1.42 1.66
N GLY A 69 12.67 -0.15 1.78
CA GLY A 69 12.74 0.60 3.04
C GLY A 69 11.43 0.54 3.82
N GLN A 70 11.18 1.58 4.60
CA GLN A 70 9.94 1.69 5.37
C GLN A 70 8.73 1.70 4.43
N THR A 71 7.77 0.78 4.67
CA THR A 71 6.48 0.79 3.99
C THR A 71 5.61 1.93 4.53
N VAL A 72 4.86 2.58 3.65
CA VAL A 72 3.97 3.70 3.99
C VAL A 72 2.54 3.39 3.55
N SER A 73 1.57 4.14 4.08
CA SER A 73 0.17 4.07 3.66
C SER A 73 -0.27 5.40 3.07
N MET A 74 -0.91 5.36 1.90
CA MET A 74 -1.63 6.48 1.32
C MET A 74 -3.08 6.43 1.77
N VAL A 75 -3.61 7.56 2.26
CA VAL A 75 -5.02 7.70 2.66
C VAL A 75 -5.77 8.58 1.67
N PHE A 76 -7.09 8.41 1.56
CA PHE A 76 -7.88 9.30 0.72
C PHE A 76 -7.80 10.75 1.21
N PHE A 77 -7.53 11.68 0.29
CA PHE A 77 -7.67 13.10 0.56
C PHE A 77 -9.15 13.48 0.68
N LEU A 78 -9.42 14.38 1.63
CA LEU A 78 -10.69 15.05 1.80
C LEU A 78 -10.49 16.54 1.53
N ASP A 79 -11.56 17.27 1.23
CA ASP A 79 -11.49 18.70 0.87
C ASP A 79 -10.74 19.56 1.90
N ASN A 80 -10.83 19.19 3.18
CA ASN A 80 -10.21 19.90 4.31
C ASN A 80 -9.09 19.10 4.99
N TRP A 81 -8.71 17.93 4.48
CA TRP A 81 -7.72 17.08 5.12
C TRP A 81 -6.90 16.30 4.08
N ARG A 82 -5.66 16.75 3.88
CA ARG A 82 -4.68 16.19 2.95
C ARG A 82 -3.38 15.85 3.68
N PRO A 83 -3.32 14.73 4.43
CA PRO A 83 -2.14 14.40 5.22
C PRO A 83 -0.97 14.02 4.31
N ALA A 84 0.19 14.64 4.54
CA ALA A 84 1.41 14.41 3.76
C ALA A 84 2.49 13.63 4.55
N SER A 85 2.13 12.95 5.65
CA SER A 85 3.09 12.24 6.50
C SER A 85 3.85 11.12 5.78
N PHE A 86 3.31 10.58 4.69
CA PHE A 86 4.00 9.63 3.83
C PHE A 86 5.23 10.25 3.14
N TYR A 87 5.20 11.56 2.85
CA TYR A 87 6.21 12.23 2.02
C TYR A 87 7.61 12.20 2.64
N ASP A 88 7.70 12.49 3.93
CA ASP A 88 8.99 12.48 4.64
C ASP A 88 9.58 11.07 4.70
N ARG A 89 8.73 10.04 4.84
CA ARG A 89 9.15 8.63 4.87
C ARG A 89 9.63 8.11 3.51
N ILE A 90 8.92 8.44 2.44
CA ILE A 90 9.37 8.07 1.09
C ILE A 90 10.67 8.82 0.71
N LYS A 91 10.85 10.04 1.21
CA LYS A 91 12.09 10.82 1.06
C LYS A 91 13.26 10.16 1.80
N GLU A 92 13.06 9.73 3.04
CA GLU A 92 14.04 8.97 3.81
C GLU A 92 14.50 7.73 3.02
N ASN A 93 13.57 6.88 2.57
CA ASN A 93 13.90 5.71 1.75
C ASN A 93 14.68 6.08 0.47
N ARG A 94 14.19 7.06 -0.30
CA ARG A 94 14.82 7.46 -1.57
C ARG A 94 16.23 8.01 -1.36
N SER A 95 16.47 8.73 -0.26
CA SER A 95 17.78 9.33 0.06
C SER A 95 18.89 8.29 0.27
N ILE A 96 18.52 7.10 0.76
CA ILE A 96 19.44 5.97 0.97
C ILE A 96 19.33 4.91 -0.13
N GLY A 97 18.51 5.14 -1.14
CA GLY A 97 18.40 4.33 -2.35
C GLY A 97 17.41 3.17 -2.28
N LEU A 98 16.54 3.13 -1.27
CA LEU A 98 15.58 2.04 -1.08
C LEU A 98 14.26 2.29 -1.82
N HIS A 99 13.67 1.20 -2.32
CA HIS A 99 12.30 1.17 -2.82
C HIS A 99 11.31 1.42 -1.69
N THR A 100 10.12 1.88 -2.03
CA THR A 100 9.04 2.06 -1.05
C THR A 100 7.79 1.33 -1.54
N LEU A 101 7.29 0.38 -0.74
CA LEU A 101 5.93 -0.12 -0.87
C LEU A 101 4.96 0.89 -0.26
N VAL A 102 3.97 1.29 -1.04
CA VAL A 102 2.87 2.17 -0.65
C VAL A 102 1.59 1.34 -0.62
N LEU A 103 1.07 1.12 0.58
CA LEU A 103 -0.23 0.50 0.81
C LEU A 103 -1.33 1.53 0.58
N LEU A 104 -2.42 1.13 -0.08
CA LEU A 104 -3.47 2.05 -0.50
C LEU A 104 -4.70 1.89 0.39
N ASP A 105 -5.34 3.03 0.68
CA ASP A 105 -6.46 3.11 1.61
C ASP A 105 -7.63 2.19 1.24
N ILE A 106 -8.27 1.66 2.27
CA ILE A 106 -9.45 0.81 2.18
C ILE A 106 -10.48 1.35 3.15
N LYS A 107 -11.53 1.96 2.60
CA LYS A 107 -12.67 2.47 3.36
C LYS A 107 -13.81 1.47 3.26
N VAL A 108 -13.94 0.63 4.28
CA VAL A 108 -15.01 -0.38 4.41
C VAL A 108 -15.84 -0.09 5.66
N LYS A 109 -17.17 -0.19 5.54
CA LYS A 109 -18.11 0.06 6.66
C LYS A 109 -17.92 1.44 7.33
N GLU A 110 -17.58 2.46 6.53
CA GLU A 110 -17.58 3.85 7.02
C GLU A 110 -18.99 4.43 6.97
N GLN A 111 -19.31 5.27 7.95
CA GLN A 111 -20.52 6.11 7.93
C GLN A 111 -20.12 7.49 7.43
N SER A 112 -20.95 8.13 6.61
CA SER A 112 -20.76 9.54 6.29
C SER A 112 -20.82 10.39 7.57
N LEU A 113 -20.11 11.52 7.58
CA LEU A 113 -20.14 12.47 8.71
C LEU A 113 -21.57 12.86 9.09
N GLU A 114 -22.45 13.02 8.10
CA GLU A 114 -23.87 13.31 8.31
C GLU A 114 -24.61 12.16 9.00
N ASN A 115 -24.40 10.92 8.55
CA ASN A 115 -25.03 9.74 9.14
C ASN A 115 -24.54 9.53 10.58
N MET A 116 -23.24 9.72 10.82
CA MET A 116 -22.64 9.66 12.15
C MET A 116 -23.21 10.73 13.08
N ALA A 117 -23.26 11.99 12.63
CA ALA A 117 -23.81 13.10 13.41
C ALA A 117 -25.29 12.91 13.76
N ARG A 118 -26.04 12.16 12.93
CA ARG A 118 -27.46 11.83 13.16
C ARG A 118 -27.68 10.47 13.83
N GLY A 119 -26.62 9.78 14.26
CA GLY A 119 -26.70 8.44 14.88
C GLY A 119 -27.27 7.35 13.96
N ARG A 120 -27.27 7.57 12.64
CA ARG A 120 -27.79 6.62 11.65
C ARG A 120 -26.70 5.64 11.26
N ARG A 121 -26.91 4.36 11.53
CA ARG A 121 -26.01 3.27 11.14
C ARG A 121 -26.14 2.92 9.65
N ILE A 122 -25.92 3.89 8.78
CA ILE A 122 -25.94 3.73 7.33
C ILE A 122 -24.49 3.78 6.84
N TYR A 123 -24.03 2.67 6.29
CA TYR A 123 -22.66 2.51 5.81
C TYR A 123 -22.57 2.81 4.31
N GLU A 124 -21.52 3.49 3.92
CA GLU A 124 -21.22 3.72 2.52
C GLU A 124 -20.68 2.46 1.83
N PRO A 125 -20.84 2.34 0.50
CA PRO A 125 -20.21 1.29 -0.27
C PRO A 125 -18.69 1.26 -0.04
N PRO A 126 -18.06 0.07 0.00
CA PRO A 126 -16.61 -0.04 0.07
C PRO A 126 -15.90 0.78 -0.99
N ARG A 127 -14.91 1.57 -0.57
CA ARG A 127 -14.02 2.30 -1.47
C ARG A 127 -12.60 1.79 -1.28
N TYR A 128 -11.95 1.48 -2.39
CA TYR A 128 -10.57 1.02 -2.44
C TYR A 128 -9.80 2.02 -3.28
N MET A 129 -8.73 2.57 -2.71
CA MET A 129 -7.90 3.52 -3.44
C MET A 129 -7.19 2.80 -4.60
N THR A 130 -7.23 3.44 -5.77
CA THR A 130 -6.58 2.93 -6.96
C THR A 130 -5.15 3.45 -7.09
N VAL A 131 -4.39 2.90 -8.04
CA VAL A 131 -3.01 3.35 -8.29
C VAL A 131 -3.04 4.74 -8.90
N GLY A 132 -3.98 5.02 -9.81
CA GLY A 132 -4.16 6.32 -10.41
C GLY A 132 -4.44 7.41 -9.37
N GLN A 133 -5.35 7.15 -8.44
CA GLN A 133 -5.63 8.07 -7.32
C GLN A 133 -4.41 8.31 -6.43
N CYS A 134 -3.68 7.25 -6.08
CA CYS A 134 -2.46 7.39 -5.30
C CYS A 134 -1.42 8.23 -6.04
N ALA A 135 -1.19 7.98 -7.33
CA ALA A 135 -0.22 8.72 -8.15
C ALA A 135 -0.60 10.21 -8.26
N GLN A 136 -1.89 10.52 -8.44
CA GLN A 136 -2.40 11.89 -8.46
C GLN A 136 -2.14 12.61 -7.13
N GLN A 137 -2.51 11.99 -5.99
CA GLN A 137 -2.27 12.58 -4.66
C GLN A 137 -0.78 12.76 -4.37
N MET A 138 0.08 11.86 -4.84
CA MET A 138 1.53 12.01 -4.71
C MET A 138 2.07 13.20 -5.49
N LEU A 139 1.62 13.39 -6.73
CA LEU A 139 2.03 14.53 -7.56
C LEU A 139 1.51 15.85 -7.00
N GLU A 140 0.29 15.88 -6.45
CA GLU A 140 -0.28 17.05 -5.76
C GLU A 140 0.63 17.48 -4.58
N ILE A 141 1.04 16.53 -3.73
CA ILE A 141 1.92 16.84 -2.59
C ILE A 141 3.33 17.22 -3.06
N GLU A 142 3.86 16.60 -4.10
CA GLU A 142 5.15 17.03 -4.68
C GLU A 142 5.07 18.46 -5.23
N GLU A 143 3.96 18.86 -5.87
CA GLU A 143 3.77 20.22 -6.36
C GLU A 143 3.68 21.25 -5.22
N GLU A 144 3.10 20.86 -4.08
CA GLU A 144 3.07 21.69 -2.87
C GLU A 144 4.46 21.80 -2.21
N LYS A 145 5.15 20.67 -2.02
CA LYS A 145 6.42 20.57 -1.29
C LYS A 145 7.63 21.04 -2.10
N LYS A 146 7.67 20.71 -3.39
CA LYS A 146 8.73 21.05 -4.36
C LYS A 146 10.14 20.63 -3.91
N GLU A 147 10.25 19.50 -3.21
CA GLU A 147 11.55 19.02 -2.73
C GLU A 147 12.23 18.05 -3.71
N GLY A 148 11.59 17.73 -4.83
CA GLY A 148 12.15 16.89 -5.89
C GLY A 148 12.24 15.41 -5.49
N VAL A 149 11.35 14.93 -4.62
CA VAL A 149 11.43 13.57 -4.08
C VAL A 149 10.84 12.57 -5.07
N TYR A 150 9.60 12.78 -5.56
CA TYR A 150 9.01 11.95 -6.61
C TYR A 150 8.11 12.82 -7.51
N GLY A 151 8.58 13.12 -8.72
CA GLY A 151 7.87 13.98 -9.67
C GLY A 151 7.19 13.22 -10.82
N PRO A 152 6.62 13.93 -11.81
CA PRO A 152 5.88 13.34 -12.94
C PRO A 152 6.67 12.30 -13.74
N LYS A 153 7.99 12.44 -13.80
CA LYS A 153 8.90 11.51 -14.49
C LYS A 153 9.39 10.35 -13.63
N SER A 154 9.17 10.37 -12.31
CA SER A 154 9.69 9.33 -11.42
C SER A 154 9.06 7.98 -11.72
N LEU A 155 9.90 6.94 -11.76
CA LEU A 155 9.48 5.59 -12.07
C LEU A 155 8.81 4.94 -10.86
N ALA A 156 7.72 4.23 -11.15
CA ALA A 156 6.96 3.48 -10.17
C ALA A 156 6.29 2.27 -10.81
N ILE A 157 5.78 1.36 -9.98
CA ILE A 157 5.07 0.15 -10.38
C ILE A 157 3.73 0.11 -9.64
N GLY A 158 2.63 0.15 -10.39
CA GLY A 158 1.33 -0.24 -9.88
C GLY A 158 1.22 -1.76 -9.81
N ALA A 159 0.75 -2.26 -8.69
CA ALA A 159 0.52 -3.68 -8.45
C ALA A 159 -0.95 -3.92 -8.09
N ALA A 160 -1.56 -4.93 -8.67
CA ALA A 160 -2.96 -5.28 -8.41
C ALA A 160 -3.10 -6.77 -8.15
N ARG A 161 -3.82 -7.12 -7.08
CA ARG A 161 -4.23 -8.49 -6.73
C ARG A 161 -3.04 -9.45 -6.65
N VAL A 162 -1.93 -8.98 -6.07
CA VAL A 162 -0.68 -9.73 -5.91
C VAL A 162 -0.93 -11.05 -5.17
N GLY A 163 -0.38 -12.14 -5.69
CA GLY A 163 -0.62 -13.51 -5.22
C GLY A 163 -1.93 -14.14 -5.71
N GLY A 164 -2.76 -13.40 -6.44
CA GLY A 164 -4.04 -13.86 -6.99
C GLY A 164 -3.92 -14.37 -8.43
N ARG A 165 -4.97 -15.07 -8.92
CA ARG A 165 -5.02 -15.59 -10.30
C ARG A 165 -5.04 -14.51 -11.38
N THR A 166 -5.49 -13.32 -11.04
CA THR A 166 -5.58 -12.15 -11.92
C THR A 166 -4.56 -11.09 -11.52
N GLU A 167 -3.46 -11.48 -10.86
CA GLU A 167 -2.34 -10.59 -10.54
C GLU A 167 -1.91 -9.78 -11.76
N LYS A 168 -1.61 -8.51 -11.55
CA LYS A 168 -1.15 -7.62 -12.60
C LYS A 168 -0.20 -6.57 -12.08
N PHE A 169 0.85 -6.31 -12.86
CA PHE A 169 1.76 -5.20 -12.68
C PHE A 169 1.70 -4.27 -13.87
N VAL A 170 1.82 -2.96 -13.61
CA VAL A 170 1.94 -1.93 -14.62
C VAL A 170 3.03 -0.96 -14.16
N ALA A 171 4.08 -0.80 -14.95
CA ALA A 171 5.20 0.07 -14.65
C ALA A 171 5.18 1.31 -15.54
N GLY A 172 5.72 2.43 -15.06
CA GLY A 172 5.75 3.67 -15.81
C GLY A 172 6.20 4.84 -14.96
N THR A 173 6.11 6.05 -15.51
CA THR A 173 6.26 7.24 -14.67
C THR A 173 5.02 7.46 -13.81
N LEU A 174 5.14 8.18 -12.70
CA LEU A 174 3.98 8.56 -11.87
C LEU A 174 2.90 9.25 -12.70
N GLN A 175 3.27 10.08 -13.67
CA GLN A 175 2.31 10.72 -14.56
C GLN A 175 1.51 9.71 -15.41
N GLN A 176 2.17 8.66 -15.91
CA GLN A 176 1.49 7.61 -16.69
C GLN A 176 0.58 6.77 -15.78
N LEU A 177 1.02 6.51 -14.54
CA LEU A 177 0.25 5.70 -13.59
C LEU A 177 -1.04 6.37 -13.12
N CYS A 178 -1.16 7.69 -13.21
CA CYS A 178 -2.41 8.42 -12.99
C CYS A 178 -3.59 7.84 -13.80
N ASP A 179 -3.32 7.27 -14.98
CA ASP A 179 -4.33 6.75 -15.92
C ASP A 179 -4.26 5.21 -16.08
N ALA A 180 -3.52 4.51 -15.21
CA ALA A 180 -3.25 3.08 -15.36
C ALA A 180 -4.35 2.15 -14.81
N ASP A 181 -5.39 2.68 -14.17
CA ASP A 181 -6.39 1.86 -13.46
C ASP A 181 -7.15 0.90 -14.38
N GLY A 182 -7.45 1.32 -15.61
CA GLY A 182 -8.07 0.44 -16.61
C GLY A 182 -7.18 -0.74 -17.01
N LEU A 183 -5.86 -0.57 -16.98
CA LEU A 183 -4.91 -1.65 -17.19
C LEU A 183 -4.84 -2.54 -15.95
N LEU A 184 -4.76 -1.97 -14.75
CA LEU A 184 -4.62 -2.72 -13.51
C LEU A 184 -5.87 -3.54 -13.16
N GLY A 185 -7.07 -3.01 -13.43
CA GLY A 185 -8.35 -3.68 -13.15
C GLY A 185 -8.86 -3.44 -11.72
N PRO A 186 -9.63 -4.39 -11.14
CA PRO A 186 -10.26 -4.20 -9.84
C PRO A 186 -9.28 -4.28 -8.64
N PRO A 187 -9.65 -3.75 -7.45
CA PRO A 187 -8.82 -3.86 -6.25
C PRO A 187 -8.52 -5.31 -5.82
N LEU A 188 -7.57 -5.57 -4.92
CA LEU A 188 -6.75 -4.62 -4.16
C LEU A 188 -5.51 -4.15 -4.92
N HIS A 189 -5.15 -2.87 -4.74
CA HIS A 189 -4.02 -2.23 -5.38
C HIS A 189 -2.92 -1.86 -4.37
N SER A 190 -1.69 -1.75 -4.85
CA SER A 190 -0.53 -1.19 -4.15
C SER A 190 0.34 -0.43 -5.15
N LEU A 191 1.13 0.52 -4.69
CA LEU A 191 2.10 1.23 -5.53
C LEU A 191 3.51 0.98 -4.98
N VAL A 192 4.48 0.81 -5.86
CA VAL A 192 5.90 0.73 -5.50
C VAL A 192 6.65 1.87 -6.15
N LEU A 193 7.40 2.60 -5.34
CA LEU A 193 8.29 3.66 -5.79
C LEU A 193 9.71 3.13 -5.91
N LEU A 194 10.39 3.43 -7.02
CA LEU A 194 11.76 2.97 -7.24
C LEU A 194 12.77 3.82 -6.46
N GLY A 195 13.58 3.18 -5.62
CA GLY A 195 14.71 3.80 -4.94
C GLY A 195 15.86 4.14 -5.90
N SER A 196 16.67 5.13 -5.54
CA SER A 196 17.74 5.67 -6.40
C SER A 196 18.89 4.71 -6.70
N ARG A 197 18.97 3.56 -6.01
CA ARG A 197 20.00 2.52 -6.22
C ARG A 197 19.46 1.27 -6.93
N ALA A 198 18.31 1.38 -7.60
CA ALA A 198 17.73 0.28 -8.36
C ALA A 198 18.75 -0.32 -9.34
N HIS A 199 18.83 -1.64 -9.39
CA HIS A 199 19.78 -2.40 -10.19
C HIS A 199 19.29 -2.56 -11.65
N GLU A 200 20.20 -2.72 -12.61
CA GLU A 200 19.83 -2.93 -14.03
C GLU A 200 18.94 -4.16 -14.25
N LEU A 201 19.20 -5.23 -13.49
CA LEU A 201 18.33 -6.42 -13.48
C LEU A 201 16.88 -6.09 -13.07
N GLU A 202 16.72 -5.24 -12.06
CA GLU A 202 15.39 -4.80 -11.58
C GLU A 202 14.69 -3.95 -12.65
N ARG A 203 15.45 -3.05 -13.31
CA ARG A 203 14.96 -2.30 -14.47
C ARG A 203 14.47 -3.23 -15.56
N ASP A 204 15.30 -4.17 -15.99
CA ASP A 204 15.03 -5.00 -17.15
C ASP A 204 13.80 -5.90 -16.92
N TYR A 205 13.64 -6.42 -15.69
CA TYR A 205 12.44 -7.16 -15.31
C TYR A 205 11.19 -6.26 -15.28
N ALA A 206 11.26 -5.12 -14.57
CA ALA A 206 10.11 -4.21 -14.45
C ALA A 206 9.70 -3.58 -15.79
N ARG A 207 10.66 -3.43 -16.73
CA ARG A 207 10.43 -2.91 -18.08
C ARG A 207 9.40 -3.71 -18.87
N ASP A 208 9.24 -5.00 -18.61
CA ASP A 208 8.22 -5.81 -19.29
C ASP A 208 6.79 -5.48 -18.86
N PHE A 209 6.63 -4.80 -17.72
CA PHE A 209 5.34 -4.27 -17.28
C PHE A 209 5.13 -2.81 -17.72
N ALA A 210 6.09 -2.20 -18.43
CA ALA A 210 6.04 -0.78 -18.76
C ALA A 210 4.87 -0.45 -19.70
N MET A 211 4.10 0.60 -19.37
CA MET A 211 3.06 1.16 -20.24
C MET A 211 3.63 1.63 -21.57
N ASP A 212 4.82 2.21 -21.54
CA ASP A 212 5.61 2.61 -22.70
C ASP A 212 7.08 2.35 -22.38
N LYS A 213 7.66 1.39 -23.12
CA LYS A 213 9.04 0.95 -22.92
C LYS A 213 10.07 2.04 -23.24
N ASP A 214 9.78 2.93 -24.20
CA ASP A 214 10.68 4.00 -24.58
C ASP A 214 10.66 5.13 -23.54
N VAL A 215 9.47 5.45 -22.99
CA VAL A 215 9.35 6.39 -21.86
C VAL A 215 10.07 5.83 -20.63
N TRP A 216 9.88 4.55 -20.33
CA TRP A 216 10.57 3.87 -19.23
C TRP A 216 12.09 3.98 -19.36
N ASP A 217 12.64 3.66 -20.54
CA ASP A 217 14.09 3.69 -20.78
C ASP A 217 14.69 5.09 -20.69
N ARG A 218 13.98 6.10 -21.21
CA ARG A 218 14.40 7.50 -21.07
C ARG A 218 14.37 7.95 -19.61
N ALA A 219 13.28 7.70 -18.90
CA ALA A 219 13.14 8.06 -17.50
C ALA A 219 14.14 7.34 -16.61
N TRP A 220 14.47 6.07 -16.92
CA TRP A 220 15.53 5.31 -16.26
C TRP A 220 16.88 5.99 -16.46
N SER A 221 17.24 6.27 -17.72
CA SER A 221 18.54 6.89 -18.05
C SER A 221 18.72 8.26 -17.41
N GLU A 222 17.66 9.07 -17.34
CA GLU A 222 17.70 10.41 -16.71
C GLU A 222 17.87 10.36 -15.19
N GLN A 223 17.32 9.35 -14.51
CA GLN A 223 17.22 9.33 -13.03
C GLN A 223 18.15 8.33 -12.34
N TYR A 224 18.55 7.28 -13.05
CA TYR A 224 19.30 6.14 -12.51
C TYR A 224 20.53 5.80 -13.37
N GLY A 225 20.68 6.44 -14.54
CA GLY A 225 21.90 6.37 -15.34
C GLY A 225 23.09 6.89 -14.55
N LYS A 226 24.17 6.09 -14.51
CA LYS A 226 25.46 6.50 -13.95
C LYS A 226 26.28 7.28 -14.97
#